data_AF-A0A1W9SCX3-F1
#
_entry.id   AF-A0A1W9SCX3-F1
#
_cell.length_a   1.000
_cell.length_b   1.000
_cell.length_c   1.000
_cell.angle_alpha   90.00
_cell.angle_beta   90.00
_cell.angle_gamma   90.00
#
_symmetry.space_group_name_H-M   'P 1'
#
loop_
_entity.id
_entity.type
_entity.pdbx_description
1 polymer ?
#
loop_
_entity_poly.entity_id
_entity_poly.type
_entity_poly.pdbx_seq_one_letter_code
_entity_poly.pdbx_strand_id
1 'polypeptide(L)'
;MKKFNNIAWSYEEIQQHSLELEKRVKERTAELKQSEAKMKAQYKGIPVPTYTWQGTKNDIRLVDYNDAAVKISRGGIKKYVGITAKEMYHDNPDILNDLNLCFKKKKTIEREMPYLFKSTGEIKYLAVKYAFVLPDLVLVHTEDITQRKKADENLREANVRLQEADQQTHSNYQHPKKILS
;
A
#
# COMPACT_ATOMS: atom_id res chain seq x y z
N MET A 1 -49.04 -28.98 -34.98
CA MET A 1 -47.67 -29.52 -35.11
C MET A 1 -46.72 -28.37 -35.42
N LYS A 2 -45.78 -28.03 -34.52
CA LYS A 2 -44.84 -26.92 -34.71
C LYS A 2 -43.71 -27.38 -35.63
N LYS A 3 -43.50 -26.67 -36.75
CA LYS A 3 -42.38 -26.88 -37.67
C LYS A 3 -41.06 -26.60 -36.95
N PHE A 4 -40.19 -27.59 -36.88
CA PHE A 4 -38.79 -27.40 -36.48
C PHE A 4 -38.03 -26.88 -37.71
N ASN A 5 -37.57 -25.62 -37.65
CA ASN A 5 -36.66 -25.07 -38.65
C ASN A 5 -35.29 -25.73 -38.48
N ASN A 6 -34.86 -26.49 -39.49
CA ASN A 6 -33.54 -27.10 -39.56
C ASN A 6 -32.58 -26.06 -40.17
N ILE A 7 -31.75 -25.42 -39.34
CA ILE A 7 -30.74 -24.46 -39.80
C ILE A 7 -29.44 -25.23 -40.01
N ALA A 8 -29.28 -25.83 -41.19
CA ALA A 8 -28.00 -26.35 -41.63
C ALA A 8 -27.25 -25.21 -42.35
N TRP A 9 -26.24 -24.65 -41.67
CA TRP A 9 -25.35 -23.64 -42.26
C TRP A 9 -24.55 -24.24 -43.43
N SER A 10 -24.36 -23.46 -44.49
CA SER A 10 -23.47 -23.82 -45.59
C SER A 10 -22.00 -23.77 -45.18
N TYR A 11 -21.14 -24.48 -45.90
CA TYR A 11 -19.70 -24.49 -45.65
C TYR A 11 -19.09 -23.08 -45.73
N GLU A 12 -19.54 -22.26 -46.67
CA GLU A 12 -19.07 -20.88 -46.83
C GLU A 12 -19.43 -19.99 -45.65
N GLU A 13 -20.64 -20.11 -45.11
CA GLU A 13 -21.07 -19.36 -43.92
C GLU A 13 -20.25 -19.76 -42.68
N ILE A 14 -19.93 -21.05 -42.53
CA ILE A 14 -19.06 -21.53 -41.45
C ILE A 14 -17.65 -20.94 -41.58
N GLN A 15 -17.09 -20.90 -42.80
CA GLN A 15 -15.76 -20.32 -43.05
C GLN A 15 -15.74 -18.81 -42.74
N GLN A 16 -16.77 -18.07 -43.17
CA GLN A 16 -16.88 -16.64 -42.87
C GLN A 16 -16.99 -16.38 -41.38
N HIS A 17 -17.84 -17.12 -40.66
CA HIS A 17 -17.94 -17.00 -39.21
C HIS A 17 -16.64 -17.38 -38.49
N SER A 18 -15.91 -18.40 -38.94
CA SER A 18 -14.63 -18.78 -38.36
C SER A 18 -13.60 -17.66 -38.50
N LEU A 19 -13.49 -17.06 -39.69
CA LEU A 19 -12.59 -15.95 -39.95
C LEU A 19 -12.94 -14.71 -39.12
N GLU A 20 -14.23 -14.40 -39.00
CA GLU A 20 -14.70 -13.31 -38.17
C GLU A 20 -14.39 -13.54 -36.68
N LEU A 21 -14.60 -14.78 -36.18
CA LEU A 21 -14.26 -15.16 -34.82
C LEU A 21 -12.76 -15.04 -34.54
N GLU A 22 -11.91 -15.53 -35.44
CA GLU A 22 -10.46 -15.39 -35.32
C GLU A 22 -10.02 -13.92 -35.28
N LYS A 23 -10.62 -13.09 -36.14
CA LYS A 23 -10.38 -11.65 -36.13
C LYS A 23 -10.78 -11.02 -34.79
N ARG A 24 -11.99 -11.31 -34.29
CA ARG A 24 -12.47 -10.81 -32.99
C ARG A 24 -11.59 -11.29 -31.83
N VAL A 25 -11.17 -12.55 -31.83
CA VAL A 25 -10.25 -13.07 -30.79
C VAL A 25 -8.92 -12.32 -30.81
N LYS A 26 -8.36 -12.09 -32.00
CA LYS A 26 -7.10 -11.35 -32.15
C LYS A 26 -7.22 -9.91 -31.65
N GLU A 27 -8.28 -9.21 -32.04
CA GLU A 27 -8.55 -7.82 -31.61
C GLU A 27 -8.74 -7.75 -30.09
N ARG A 28 -9.59 -8.59 -29.52
CA ARG A 28 -9.84 -8.64 -28.06
C ARG A 28 -8.60 -9.01 -27.26
N THR A 29 -7.78 -9.92 -27.78
CA THR A 29 -6.50 -10.29 -27.14
C THR A 29 -5.52 -9.13 -27.15
N ALA A 30 -5.46 -8.35 -28.24
CA ALA A 30 -4.62 -7.16 -28.33
C ALA A 30 -5.10 -6.07 -27.36
N GLU A 31 -6.41 -5.80 -27.32
CA GLU A 31 -7.02 -4.85 -26.38
C GLU A 31 -6.72 -5.23 -24.91
N LEU A 32 -6.88 -6.51 -24.57
CA LEU A 32 -6.61 -7.00 -23.22
C LEU A 32 -5.14 -6.80 -22.84
N LYS A 33 -4.20 -7.20 -23.70
CA LYS A 33 -2.75 -7.01 -23.47
C LYS A 33 -2.40 -5.53 -23.29
N GLN A 34 -2.99 -4.64 -24.10
CA GLN A 34 -2.74 -3.21 -23.99
C GLN A 34 -3.27 -2.65 -22.66
N SER A 35 -4.48 -3.07 -22.25
CA SER A 35 -5.08 -2.67 -20.99
C SER A 35 -4.25 -3.15 -19.79
N GLU A 36 -3.82 -4.41 -19.80
CA GLU A 36 -2.95 -4.98 -18.77
C GLU A 36 -1.60 -4.25 -18.68
N ALA A 37 -0.98 -3.95 -19.81
CA ALA A 37 0.28 -3.22 -19.86
C ALA A 37 0.12 -1.80 -19.28
N LYS A 38 -0.97 -1.10 -19.61
CA LYS A 38 -1.27 0.23 -19.06
C LYS A 38 -1.50 0.19 -17.56
N MET A 39 -2.29 -0.76 -17.06
CA MET A 39 -2.54 -0.93 -15.62
C MET A 39 -1.24 -1.25 -14.86
N LYS A 40 -0.41 -2.14 -15.40
CA LYS A 40 0.90 -2.47 -14.82
C LYS A 40 1.83 -1.26 -14.78
N ALA A 41 1.88 -0.47 -15.86
CA ALA A 41 2.70 0.74 -15.91
C ALA A 41 2.25 1.78 -14.87
N GLN A 42 0.93 1.98 -14.73
CA GLN A 42 0.37 2.86 -13.71
C GLN A 42 0.73 2.37 -12.30
N TYR A 43 0.52 1.09 -12.00
CA TYR A 43 0.84 0.52 -10.69
C TYR A 43 2.32 0.69 -10.32
N LYS A 44 3.24 0.36 -11.25
CA LYS A 44 4.68 0.52 -11.04
C LYS A 44 5.09 1.98 -10.87
N GLY A 45 4.43 2.90 -11.57
CA GLY A 45 4.69 4.34 -11.55
C GLY A 45 4.16 5.11 -10.34
N ILE A 46 3.30 4.52 -9.49
CA ILE A 46 2.79 5.19 -8.29
C ILE A 46 3.97 5.61 -7.38
N PRO A 47 4.11 6.91 -7.03
CA PRO A 47 5.26 7.42 -6.27
C PRO A 47 5.16 7.15 -4.76
N VAL A 48 4.25 6.27 -4.34
CA VAL A 48 4.06 5.84 -2.95
C VAL A 48 4.36 4.34 -2.88
N PRO A 49 5.25 3.90 -1.96
CA PRO A 49 5.51 2.48 -1.77
C PRO A 49 4.20 1.70 -1.57
N THR A 50 3.98 0.73 -2.46
CA THR A 50 2.76 -0.08 -2.48
C THR A 50 3.12 -1.55 -2.51
N TYR A 51 2.42 -2.33 -1.69
CA TYR A 51 2.54 -3.78 -1.57
C TYR A 51 1.17 -4.41 -1.79
N THR A 52 1.11 -5.47 -2.60
CA THR A 52 -0.12 -6.21 -2.86
C THR A 52 -0.06 -7.53 -2.14
N TRP A 53 -0.97 -7.71 -1.20
CA TRP A 53 -1.14 -8.95 -0.45
C TRP A 53 -2.39 -9.68 -0.94
N GLN A 54 -2.27 -10.94 -1.33
CA GLN A 54 -3.40 -11.77 -1.70
C GLN A 54 -3.82 -12.65 -0.52
N GLY A 55 -5.08 -12.53 -0.12
CA GLY A 55 -5.67 -13.29 0.97
C GLY A 55 -6.42 -14.52 0.48
N THR A 56 -6.37 -15.57 1.28
CA THR A 56 -7.23 -16.75 1.21
C THR A 56 -7.97 -16.88 2.54
N LYS A 57 -8.79 -17.92 2.72
CA LYS A 57 -9.44 -18.16 4.02
C LYS A 57 -8.43 -18.35 5.18
N ASN A 58 -7.23 -18.83 4.90
CA ASN A 58 -6.29 -19.29 5.93
C ASN A 58 -5.01 -18.45 6.04
N ASP A 59 -4.70 -17.69 4.98
CA ASP A 59 -3.38 -17.10 4.81
C ASP A 59 -3.42 -15.86 3.91
N ILE A 60 -2.45 -14.95 4.07
CA ILE A 60 -2.30 -13.73 3.27
C ILE A 60 -0.85 -13.66 2.80
N ARG A 61 -0.61 -13.58 1.49
CA ARG A 61 0.74 -13.65 0.89
C ARG A 61 1.09 -12.41 0.10
N LEU A 62 2.35 -11.98 0.15
CA LEU A 62 2.83 -10.89 -0.69
C LEU A 62 2.95 -11.38 -2.13
N VAL A 63 2.19 -10.79 -3.06
CA VAL A 63 2.17 -11.23 -4.47
C VAL A 63 2.77 -10.19 -5.43
N ASP A 64 2.77 -8.91 -5.08
CA ASP A 64 3.39 -7.86 -5.90
C ASP A 64 3.79 -6.64 -5.06
N TYR A 65 4.57 -5.75 -5.65
CA TYR A 65 5.01 -4.47 -5.09
C TYR A 65 5.30 -3.48 -6.23
N ASN A 66 5.26 -2.16 -5.99
CA ASN A 66 5.60 -1.17 -7.02
C ASN A 66 7.08 -0.70 -6.97
N ASP A 67 7.47 0.19 -7.88
CA ASP A 67 8.87 0.65 -7.96
C ASP A 67 9.26 1.52 -6.75
N ALA A 68 8.31 2.26 -6.17
CA ALA A 68 8.55 3.00 -4.94
C ALA A 68 8.88 2.07 -3.76
N ALA A 69 8.22 0.91 -3.67
CA ALA A 69 8.53 -0.13 -2.68
C ALA A 69 9.93 -0.74 -2.89
N VAL A 70 10.38 -0.90 -4.14
CA VAL A 70 11.77 -1.31 -4.44
C VAL A 70 12.76 -0.27 -3.93
N LYS A 71 12.51 1.02 -4.19
CA LYS A 71 13.41 2.12 -3.78
C LYS A 71 13.57 2.18 -2.26
N ILE A 72 12.47 2.19 -1.50
CA ILE A 72 12.54 2.32 -0.03
C ILE A 72 13.15 1.09 0.64
N SER A 73 12.92 -0.11 0.08
CA SER A 73 13.50 -1.35 0.60
C SER A 73 14.93 -1.63 0.12
N ARG A 74 15.52 -0.73 -0.69
CA ARG A 74 16.81 -0.93 -1.40
C ARG A 74 16.85 -2.26 -2.19
N GLY A 75 15.71 -2.61 -2.80
CA GLY A 75 15.53 -3.85 -3.55
C GLY A 75 15.32 -5.10 -2.69
N GLY A 76 15.36 -5.01 -1.36
CA GLY A 76 15.16 -6.16 -0.48
C GLY A 76 13.76 -6.77 -0.55
N ILE A 77 12.74 -5.99 -0.92
CA ILE A 77 11.35 -6.47 -1.03
C ILE A 77 11.21 -7.66 -2.00
N LYS A 78 12.10 -7.75 -3.01
CA LYS A 78 12.10 -8.83 -4.00
C LYS A 78 12.22 -10.22 -3.38
N LYS A 79 12.93 -10.33 -2.25
CA LYS A 79 13.18 -11.60 -1.55
C LYS A 79 11.94 -12.12 -0.80
N TYR A 80 10.93 -11.27 -0.60
CA TYR A 80 9.77 -11.57 0.21
C TYR A 80 8.52 -11.90 -0.62
N VAL A 81 8.60 -11.90 -1.95
CA VAL A 81 7.45 -12.34 -2.77
C VAL A 81 7.12 -13.80 -2.45
N GLY A 82 5.85 -14.08 -2.22
CA GLY A 82 5.33 -15.39 -1.82
C GLY A 82 5.33 -15.65 -0.32
N ILE A 83 6.02 -14.81 0.49
CA ILE A 83 6.02 -14.95 1.95
C ILE A 83 4.61 -14.74 2.50
N THR A 84 4.28 -15.45 3.56
CA THR A 84 3.05 -15.19 4.30
C THR A 84 3.19 -13.96 5.18
N ALA A 85 2.10 -13.27 5.44
CA ALA A 85 2.05 -12.17 6.38
C ALA A 85 2.50 -12.66 7.76
N LYS A 86 2.06 -13.85 8.17
CA LYS A 86 2.41 -14.49 9.45
C LYS A 86 3.92 -14.69 9.61
N GLU A 87 4.60 -15.18 8.58
CA GLU A 87 6.07 -15.33 8.59
C GLU A 87 6.78 -13.97 8.61
N MET A 88 6.32 -13.01 7.79
CA MET A 88 6.97 -11.70 7.68
C MET A 88 6.82 -10.85 8.94
N TYR A 89 5.63 -10.87 9.55
CA TYR A 89 5.22 -10.01 10.67
C TYR A 89 4.99 -10.81 11.96
N HIS A 90 5.70 -11.92 12.13
CA HIS A 90 5.68 -12.75 13.34
C HIS A 90 5.83 -11.91 14.64
N ASP A 91 6.74 -10.93 14.63
CA ASP A 91 7.03 -10.04 15.77
C ASP A 91 6.07 -8.83 15.85
N ASN A 92 5.17 -8.65 14.89
CA ASN A 92 4.36 -7.45 14.73
C ASN A 92 2.87 -7.83 14.62
N PRO A 93 2.25 -8.32 15.72
CA PRO A 93 0.88 -8.83 15.72
C PRO A 93 -0.15 -7.79 15.28
N ASP A 94 0.10 -6.51 15.53
CA ASP A 94 -0.80 -5.44 15.10
C ASP A 94 -0.89 -5.35 13.57
N ILE A 95 0.24 -5.50 12.84
CA ILE A 95 0.26 -5.46 11.37
C ILE A 95 -0.52 -6.65 10.80
N LEU A 96 -0.35 -7.82 11.43
CA LEU A 96 -1.15 -9.00 11.10
C LEU A 96 -2.63 -8.74 11.33
N ASN A 97 -3.00 -8.12 12.44
CA ASN A 97 -4.38 -7.80 12.76
C ASN A 97 -4.97 -6.81 11.75
N ASP A 98 -4.23 -5.76 11.38
CA ASP A 98 -4.66 -4.77 10.38
C ASP A 98 -4.90 -5.43 9.00
N LEU A 99 -3.96 -6.23 8.52
CA LEU A 99 -4.12 -6.99 7.26
C LEU A 99 -5.37 -7.90 7.30
N ASN A 100 -5.53 -8.66 8.38
CA ASN A 100 -6.67 -9.57 8.54
C ASN A 100 -7.99 -8.82 8.66
N LEU A 101 -8.02 -7.71 9.40
CA LEU A 101 -9.22 -6.91 9.59
C LEU A 101 -9.65 -6.26 8.28
N CYS A 102 -8.69 -5.70 7.52
CA CYS A 102 -8.94 -5.14 6.19
C CYS A 102 -9.52 -6.19 5.27
N PHE A 103 -8.88 -7.36 5.18
CA PHE A 103 -9.32 -8.47 4.33
C PHE A 103 -10.72 -8.99 4.69
N LYS A 104 -10.97 -9.26 5.98
CA LYS A 104 -12.23 -9.85 6.46
C LYS A 104 -13.40 -8.87 6.42
N LYS A 105 -13.16 -7.61 6.79
CA LYS A 105 -14.22 -6.58 6.87
C LYS A 105 -14.39 -5.81 5.57
N LYS A 106 -13.47 -5.95 4.61
CA LYS A 106 -13.45 -5.22 3.34
C LYS A 106 -13.52 -3.71 3.54
N LYS A 107 -12.77 -3.21 4.52
CA LYS A 107 -12.72 -1.80 4.91
C LYS A 107 -11.30 -1.27 4.84
N THR A 108 -11.17 0.02 4.59
CA THR A 108 -9.90 0.73 4.70
C THR A 108 -9.50 0.86 6.17
N ILE A 109 -8.22 0.61 6.45
CA ILE A 109 -7.61 0.83 7.77
C ILE A 109 -6.44 1.78 7.59
N GLU A 110 -6.27 2.69 8.54
CA GLU A 110 -5.17 3.65 8.55
C GLU A 110 -4.50 3.65 9.92
N ARG A 111 -3.16 3.73 9.93
CA ARG A 111 -2.36 3.75 11.16
C ARG A 111 -1.03 4.44 10.94
N GLU A 112 -0.56 5.17 11.94
CA GLU A 112 0.83 5.59 12.04
C GLU A 112 1.59 4.69 13.02
N MET A 113 2.78 4.22 12.64
CA MET A 113 3.60 3.36 13.50
C MET A 113 5.09 3.45 13.18
N PRO A 114 5.98 3.23 14.17
CA PRO A 114 7.36 2.91 13.87
C PRO A 114 7.43 1.53 13.18
N TYR A 115 8.30 1.42 12.20
CA TYR A 115 8.53 0.18 11.46
C TYR A 115 10.03 -0.05 11.27
N LEU A 116 10.49 -1.23 11.63
CA LEU A 116 11.85 -1.71 11.37
C LEU A 116 11.86 -2.42 10.02
N PHE A 117 12.46 -1.79 9.01
CA PHE A 117 12.59 -2.40 7.69
C PHE A 117 13.46 -3.66 7.77
N LYS A 118 12.84 -4.84 7.62
CA LYS A 118 13.57 -6.14 7.62
C LYS A 118 14.68 -6.20 6.55
N SER A 119 14.57 -5.42 5.47
CA SER A 119 15.56 -5.37 4.40
C SER A 119 16.78 -4.49 4.67
N THR A 120 16.65 -3.43 5.46
CA THR A 120 17.71 -2.42 5.68
C THR A 120 18.14 -2.30 7.15
N GLY A 121 17.33 -2.76 8.09
CA GLY A 121 17.52 -2.56 9.52
C GLY A 121 17.18 -1.14 10.01
N GLU A 122 16.67 -0.26 9.14
CA GLU A 122 16.32 1.10 9.52
C GLU A 122 14.94 1.18 10.18
N ILE A 123 14.84 1.99 11.23
CA ILE A 123 13.56 2.35 11.84
C ILE A 123 13.04 3.62 11.18
N LYS A 124 11.80 3.58 10.71
CA LYS A 124 11.07 4.72 10.15
C LYS A 124 9.71 4.85 10.81
N TYR A 125 9.17 6.06 10.87
CA TYR A 125 7.75 6.24 11.17
C TYR A 125 6.97 6.19 9.87
N LEU A 126 6.03 5.26 9.77
CA LEU A 126 5.20 5.06 8.58
C LEU A 126 3.75 5.43 8.88
N ALA A 127 3.13 6.23 8.00
CA ALA A 127 1.69 6.26 7.85
C ALA A 127 1.29 5.17 6.86
N VAL A 128 0.49 4.21 7.32
CA VAL A 128 0.13 3.00 6.59
C VAL A 128 -1.36 2.99 6.32
N LYS A 129 -1.73 2.71 5.07
CA LYS A 129 -3.11 2.55 4.62
C LYS A 129 -3.30 1.18 4.00
N TYR A 130 -4.25 0.42 4.53
CA TYR A 130 -4.67 -0.88 4.03
C TYR A 130 -5.99 -0.71 3.29
N ALA A 131 -6.10 -1.16 2.05
CA ALA A 131 -7.30 -1.09 1.24
C ALA A 131 -7.64 -2.44 0.62
N PHE A 132 -8.86 -2.93 0.82
CA PHE A 132 -9.33 -4.16 0.21
C PHE A 132 -9.68 -3.93 -1.27
N VAL A 133 -9.17 -4.79 -2.14
CA VAL A 133 -9.44 -4.79 -3.58
C VAL A 133 -9.96 -6.16 -3.97
N LEU A 134 -11.08 -6.19 -4.71
CA LEU A 134 -11.66 -7.44 -5.17
C LEU A 134 -10.71 -8.18 -6.14
N PRO A 135 -10.77 -9.53 -6.18
CA PRO A 135 -11.63 -10.37 -5.37
C PRO A 135 -11.09 -10.65 -3.97
N ASP A 136 -9.78 -10.53 -3.77
CA ASP A 136 -9.07 -11.11 -2.63
C ASP A 136 -7.75 -10.40 -2.28
N LEU A 137 -7.57 -9.15 -2.70
CA LEU A 137 -6.34 -8.39 -2.49
C LEU A 137 -6.47 -7.39 -1.34
N VAL A 138 -5.35 -7.13 -0.66
CA VAL A 138 -5.14 -5.99 0.24
C VAL A 138 -3.96 -5.20 -0.30
N LEU A 139 -4.22 -3.98 -0.75
CA LEU A 139 -3.18 -3.01 -1.05
C LEU A 139 -2.73 -2.33 0.23
N VAL A 140 -1.42 -2.24 0.42
CA VAL A 140 -0.80 -1.54 1.54
C VAL A 140 0.04 -0.41 0.97
N HIS A 141 -0.34 0.82 1.29
CA HIS A 141 0.46 2.01 1.01
C HIS A 141 1.20 2.44 2.27
N THR A 142 2.46 2.81 2.12
CA THR A 142 3.27 3.31 3.25
C THR A 142 3.94 4.62 2.88
N GLU A 143 3.72 5.64 3.70
CA GLU A 143 4.38 6.95 3.60
C GLU A 143 5.38 7.12 4.75
N ASP A 144 6.62 7.48 4.45
CA ASP A 144 7.64 7.79 5.46
C ASP A 144 7.37 9.20 6.04
N ILE A 145 6.81 9.23 7.24
CA ILE A 145 6.49 10.44 8.00
C ILE A 145 7.57 10.76 9.05
N THR A 146 8.75 10.16 8.96
CA THR A 146 9.83 10.33 9.95
C THR A 146 10.26 11.79 10.07
N GLN A 147 10.40 12.50 8.94
CA GLN A 147 10.79 13.91 8.97
C GLN A 147 9.72 14.78 9.63
N ARG A 148 8.44 14.51 9.35
CA ARG A 148 7.31 15.18 9.99
C ARG A 148 7.33 14.97 11.50
N LYS A 149 7.44 13.72 11.97
CA LYS A 149 7.52 13.40 13.40
C LYS A 149 8.71 14.07 14.09
N LYS A 150 9.88 14.13 13.46
CA LYS A 150 11.06 14.83 14.00
C LYS A 150 10.84 16.34 14.09
N ALA A 151 10.22 16.94 13.08
CA ALA A 151 9.89 18.37 13.10
C ALA A 151 8.88 18.69 14.21
N ASP A 152 7.85 17.85 14.37
CA ASP A 152 6.84 18.00 15.43
C ASP A 152 7.48 17.91 16.83
N GLU A 153 8.40 16.97 17.04
CA GLU A 153 9.11 16.82 18.32
C GLU A 153 10.03 18.01 18.60
N ASN A 154 10.83 18.43 17.62
CA ASN A 154 11.70 19.60 17.76
C ASN A 154 10.91 20.87 18.08
N LEU A 155 9.75 21.05 17.45
CA LEU A 155 8.86 22.18 17.72
C LEU A 155 8.29 22.10 19.14
N ARG A 156 7.88 20.91 19.57
CA ARG A 156 7.39 20.67 20.93
C ARG A 156 8.46 21.00 21.97
N GLU A 157 9.68 20.51 21.80
CA GLU A 157 10.80 20.81 22.69
C GLU A 157 11.13 22.31 22.72
N ALA A 158 11.17 22.97 21.57
CA ALA A 158 11.43 24.40 21.49
C ALA A 158 10.36 25.21 22.25
N ASN A 159 9.08 24.85 22.09
CA ASN A 159 7.97 25.49 22.81
C ASN A 159 8.08 25.31 24.33
N VAL A 160 8.45 24.11 24.80
CA VAL A 160 8.67 23.86 26.24
C VAL A 160 9.80 24.75 26.77
N ARG A 161 10.94 24.83 26.06
CA ARG A 161 12.06 25.68 26.48
C ARG A 161 11.71 27.17 26.51
N LEU A 162 10.94 27.65 25.54
CA LEU A 162 10.46 29.03 25.52
C LEU A 162 9.53 29.33 26.70
N GLN A 163 8.59 28.42 27.01
CA GLN A 163 7.69 28.57 28.16
C GLN A 163 8.45 28.61 29.48
N GLU A 164 9.47 27.77 29.65
CA GLU A 164 10.33 27.78 30.85
C GLU A 164 11.12 29.09 30.98
N ALA A 165 11.67 29.61 29.88
CA ALA A 165 12.40 30.89 29.87
C ALA A 165 11.49 32.08 30.18
N ASP A 166 10.27 32.10 29.64
CA ASP A 166 9.27 33.14 29.91
C ASP A 166 8.82 33.14 31.38
N GLN A 167 8.67 31.96 31.99
CA GLN A 167 8.35 31.84 33.41
C GLN A 167 9.49 32.31 34.31
N GLN A 168 10.75 31.96 33.96
CA GLN A 168 11.93 32.40 34.71
C GLN A 168 12.12 33.91 34.64
N THR A 169 11.93 34.52 33.45
CA THR A 169 12.01 35.97 33.30
C THR A 169 10.91 36.67 34.11
N HIS A 170 9.64 36.23 34.01
CA HIS A 170 8.55 36.79 34.82
C HIS A 170 8.81 36.68 36.33
N SER A 171 9.34 35.55 36.80
CA SER A 171 9.70 35.37 38.22
C SER A 171 10.83 36.31 38.67
N ASN A 172 11.86 36.49 37.83
CA ASN A 172 12.96 37.43 38.09
C ASN A 172 12.50 38.90 38.12
N TYR A 173 11.51 39.28 37.29
CA TYR A 173 10.92 40.62 37.32
C TYR A 173 10.04 40.85 38.55
N GLN A 174 9.36 39.82 39.06
CA GLN A 174 8.50 39.96 40.24
C GLN A 174 9.26 39.96 41.56
N HIS A 175 10.44 39.35 41.65
CA HIS A 175 11.26 39.31 42.87
C HIS A 175 12.74 39.63 42.55
N PRO A 176 13.09 40.89 42.25
CA PRO A 176 14.48 41.27 42.00
C PRO A 176 15.33 40.97 43.23
N LYS A 177 16.32 40.09 43.10
CA LYS A 177 17.31 39.84 44.17
C LYS A 177 17.98 41.18 44.53
N LYS A 178 17.72 41.68 45.74
CA LYS A 178 18.44 42.84 46.29
C LYS A 178 19.93 42.49 46.31
N ILE A 179 20.70 43.17 45.46
CA ILE A 179 22.16 43.15 45.53
C ILE A 179 22.53 43.87 46.83
N LEU A 180 22.97 43.12 47.83
CA LEU A 180 23.50 43.66 49.09
C LEU A 180 24.88 44.24 48.81
N SER A 181 25.01 45.56 48.96
CA SER A 181 26.27 46.31 49.06
C SER A 181 26.93 46.11 50.41
#